data_AF-A0A380K359-F1
#
_entry.id   AF-A0A380K359-F1
#
_cell.length_a   1.000
_cell.length_b   1.000
_cell.length_c   1.000
_cell.angle_alpha   90.00
_cell.angle_beta   90.00
_cell.angle_gamma   90.00
#
_symmetry.space_group_name_H-M   'P 1'
#
loop_
_entity.id
_entity.type
_entity.pdbx_description
1 polymer ?
#
loop_
_entity_poly.entity_id
_entity_poly.type
_entity_poly.pdbx_seq_one_letter_code
_entity_poly.pdbx_strand_id
1 'polypeptide(L)'
;MRDVYSRVTQLARAQVYPFMKNHRISPLSYHFKDYFDACLEEYHIKIMPHHFTNRKIEGLTLVDKAGITFSYEEENPVVKQNFTLCHELGHYILEHSGQVFTEMVDNSDLPIESEANLFSAVVLMPDIVLLSKIYYRRDNFRRVMTDLSVSAEALTYRLLDLFRYYLSPDHPEISPAIVNYKNNQNHKILSLFEWIHDEIENDYKAVKEDVLTIIRNELEDNDFVTSRDFPELLDDSFRKELMADDSIGAWVVFDFGQALGYAWRKDKLTEQQAKSRANTMILLEKR
;
A
#
# COMPACT_ATOMS: atom_id res chain seq x y z
N MET A 1 -22.43 11.44 1.94
CA MET A 1 -21.73 10.92 0.76
C MET A 1 -20.34 11.53 0.60
N ARG A 2 -20.17 12.86 0.38
CA ARG A 2 -18.81 13.48 0.32
C ARG A 2 -17.99 13.30 1.60
N ASP A 3 -18.61 13.42 2.77
CA ASP A 3 -17.93 13.35 4.06
C ASP A 3 -17.39 11.93 4.35
N VAL A 4 -18.22 10.91 4.12
CA VAL A 4 -17.83 9.49 4.20
C VAL A 4 -16.72 9.17 3.21
N TYR A 5 -16.85 9.62 1.95
CA TYR A 5 -15.83 9.40 0.93
C TYR A 5 -14.49 10.00 1.35
N SER A 6 -14.50 11.27 1.80
CA SER A 6 -13.32 11.98 2.28
C SER A 6 -12.67 11.23 3.44
N ARG A 7 -13.45 10.85 4.46
CA ARG A 7 -12.95 10.13 5.64
C ARG A 7 -12.30 8.80 5.29
N VAL A 8 -13.00 7.93 4.56
CA VAL A 8 -12.46 6.59 4.22
C VAL A 8 -11.25 6.70 3.29
N THR A 9 -11.29 7.62 2.31
CA THR A 9 -10.15 7.86 1.43
C THR A 9 -8.93 8.34 2.22
N GLN A 10 -9.11 9.25 3.18
CA GLN A 10 -8.04 9.71 4.05
C GLN A 10 -7.49 8.58 4.93
N LEU A 11 -8.36 7.73 5.50
CA LEU A 11 -7.94 6.57 6.29
C LEU A 11 -7.14 5.57 5.44
N ALA A 12 -7.63 5.20 4.26
CA ALA A 12 -6.93 4.30 3.35
C ALA A 12 -5.57 4.87 2.91
N ARG A 13 -5.49 6.17 2.58
CA ARG A 13 -4.21 6.84 2.25
C ARG A 13 -3.25 6.88 3.43
N ALA A 14 -3.76 7.11 4.65
CA ALA A 14 -2.96 7.08 5.87
C ALA A 14 -2.37 5.71 6.18
N GLN A 15 -2.89 4.64 5.58
CA GLN A 15 -2.31 3.30 5.64
C GLN A 15 -1.35 3.05 4.46
N VAL A 16 -1.83 3.22 3.24
CA VAL A 16 -1.12 2.79 2.02
C VAL A 16 0.08 3.69 1.70
N TYR A 17 -0.02 5.01 1.88
CA TYR A 17 1.07 5.90 1.49
C TYR A 17 2.31 5.76 2.39
N PRO A 18 2.19 5.72 3.74
CA PRO A 18 3.33 5.41 4.59
C PRO A 18 3.92 4.04 4.27
N PHE A 19 3.07 3.02 4.06
CA PHE A 19 3.53 1.68 3.68
C PHE A 19 4.39 1.72 2.41
N MET A 20 3.88 2.34 1.34
CA MET A 20 4.61 2.47 0.08
C MET A 20 5.96 3.16 0.26
N LYS A 21 6.00 4.27 1.00
CA LYS A 21 7.24 5.01 1.24
C LYS A 21 8.24 4.24 2.09
N ASN A 22 7.75 3.62 3.17
CA ASN A 22 8.58 2.88 4.10
C ASN A 22 9.18 1.60 3.49
N HIS A 23 8.52 1.03 2.47
CA HIS A 23 9.01 -0.11 1.69
C HIS A 23 9.62 0.30 0.34
N ARG A 24 9.82 1.61 0.10
CA ARG A 24 10.38 2.18 -1.14
C ARG A 24 9.69 1.70 -2.42
N ILE A 25 8.39 1.43 -2.33
CA ILE A 25 7.57 0.99 -3.45
C ILE A 25 7.27 2.18 -4.35
N SER A 26 7.74 2.12 -5.60
CA SER A 26 7.39 3.13 -6.60
C SER A 26 5.90 3.07 -6.94
N PRO A 27 5.20 4.21 -7.09
CA PRO A 27 3.83 4.22 -7.59
C PRO A 27 3.63 3.50 -8.93
N LEU A 28 4.67 3.40 -9.76
CA LEU A 28 4.61 2.68 -11.04
C LEU A 28 4.69 1.15 -10.88
N SER A 29 5.33 0.65 -9.81
CA SER A 29 5.49 -0.77 -9.51
C SER A 29 4.52 -1.29 -8.45
N TYR A 30 3.78 -0.41 -7.78
CA TYR A 30 2.80 -0.78 -6.76
C TYR A 30 1.83 -1.86 -7.23
N HIS A 31 1.66 -2.88 -6.39
CA HIS A 31 0.58 -3.84 -6.46
C HIS A 31 -0.04 -4.02 -5.07
N PHE A 32 -1.36 -4.14 -4.98
CA PHE A 32 -2.06 -4.17 -3.68
C PHE A 32 -1.59 -5.29 -2.75
N LYS A 33 -1.09 -6.39 -3.32
CA LYS A 33 -0.56 -7.53 -2.58
C LYS A 33 0.56 -7.15 -1.63
N ASP A 34 1.43 -6.20 -1.99
CA ASP A 34 2.54 -5.78 -1.14
C ASP A 34 2.00 -5.29 0.22
N TYR A 35 1.00 -4.40 0.19
CA TYR A 35 0.34 -3.89 1.39
C TYR A 35 -0.56 -4.93 2.05
N PHE A 36 -1.32 -5.68 1.25
CA PHE A 36 -2.27 -6.68 1.76
C PHE A 36 -1.56 -7.79 2.53
N ASP A 37 -0.50 -8.36 1.97
CA ASP A 37 0.26 -9.46 2.58
C ASP A 37 0.94 -8.99 3.88
N ALA A 38 1.48 -7.75 3.91
CA ALA A 38 2.01 -7.16 5.14
C ALA A 38 0.94 -7.02 6.24
N CYS A 39 -0.28 -6.63 5.88
CA CYS A 39 -1.39 -6.62 6.84
C CYS A 39 -1.75 -8.03 7.32
N LEU A 40 -1.72 -9.05 6.45
CA LEU A 40 -2.00 -10.43 6.87
C LEU A 40 -0.98 -10.91 7.91
N GLU A 41 0.29 -10.57 7.72
CA GLU A 41 1.36 -10.91 8.66
C GLU A 41 1.22 -10.14 9.99
N GLU A 42 1.05 -8.82 9.93
CA GLU A 42 0.92 -7.96 11.12
C GLU A 42 -0.26 -8.41 12.01
N TYR A 43 -1.42 -8.62 11.40
CA TYR A 43 -2.66 -8.97 12.11
C TYR A 43 -2.88 -10.48 12.24
N HIS A 44 -1.94 -11.30 11.75
CA HIS A 44 -2.03 -12.76 11.78
C HIS A 44 -3.33 -13.30 11.15
N ILE A 45 -3.77 -12.67 10.06
CA ILE A 45 -5.01 -12.99 9.35
C ILE A 45 -4.78 -14.21 8.47
N LYS A 46 -5.70 -15.18 8.55
CA LYS A 46 -5.70 -16.37 7.68
C LYS A 46 -6.64 -16.17 6.50
N ILE A 47 -6.19 -16.55 5.31
CA ILE A 47 -7.03 -16.58 4.11
C ILE A 47 -7.59 -17.99 3.92
N MET A 48 -8.90 -18.11 3.73
CA MET A 48 -9.58 -19.39 3.49
C MET A 48 -10.49 -19.34 2.25
N PRO A 49 -10.12 -20.03 1.15
CA PRO A 49 -11.02 -20.18 0.01
C PRO A 49 -12.25 -21.00 0.43
N HIS A 50 -13.42 -20.57 0.00
CA HIS A 50 -14.69 -21.25 0.25
C HIS A 50 -15.52 -21.32 -1.02
N HIS A 51 -16.34 -22.36 -1.13
CA HIS A 51 -17.46 -22.38 -2.07
C HIS A 51 -18.77 -22.19 -1.31
N PHE A 52 -19.37 -21.02 -1.43
CA PHE A 52 -20.62 -20.67 -0.77
C PHE A 52 -21.80 -21.13 -1.63
N THR A 53 -22.51 -22.16 -1.14
CA THR A 53 -23.65 -22.73 -1.87
C THR A 53 -24.71 -21.66 -2.14
N ASN A 54 -25.20 -21.60 -3.39
CA ASN A 54 -26.09 -20.56 -3.94
C ASN A 54 -25.45 -19.20 -4.28
N ARG A 55 -24.12 -19.03 -4.16
CA ARG A 55 -23.37 -17.83 -4.59
C ARG A 55 -23.94 -16.50 -4.06
N LYS A 56 -24.50 -16.53 -2.85
CA LYS A 56 -25.07 -15.35 -2.19
C LYS A 56 -24.07 -14.62 -1.31
N ILE A 57 -22.97 -15.28 -0.98
CA ILE A 57 -21.90 -14.77 -0.13
C ILE A 57 -20.66 -14.64 -1.01
N GLU A 58 -20.10 -13.44 -1.05
CA GLU A 58 -18.92 -13.13 -1.84
C GLU A 58 -17.65 -13.20 -0.97
N GLY A 59 -17.74 -12.63 0.22
CA GLY A 59 -16.71 -12.64 1.27
C GLY A 59 -17.28 -12.89 2.66
N LEU A 60 -16.43 -13.38 3.54
CA LEU A 60 -16.76 -13.61 4.94
C LEU A 60 -15.55 -13.36 5.84
N THR A 61 -15.68 -12.45 6.80
CA THR A 61 -14.72 -12.25 7.88
C THR A 61 -15.21 -12.87 9.19
N LEU A 62 -14.35 -13.67 9.82
CA LEU A 62 -14.56 -14.26 11.14
C LEU A 62 -13.48 -13.75 12.09
N VAL A 63 -13.90 -13.15 13.21
CA VAL A 63 -13.01 -12.71 14.29
C VAL A 63 -13.42 -13.43 15.58
N ASP A 64 -12.59 -14.37 16.03
CA ASP A 64 -12.86 -15.15 17.23
C ASP A 64 -11.62 -15.31 18.12
N LYS A 65 -11.72 -16.13 19.17
CA LYS A 65 -10.61 -16.36 20.12
C LYS A 65 -9.41 -17.08 19.48
N ALA A 66 -9.59 -17.73 18.34
CA ALA A 66 -8.56 -18.45 17.59
C ALA A 66 -7.85 -17.58 16.55
N GLY A 67 -8.38 -16.39 16.24
CA GLY A 67 -7.75 -15.39 15.38
C GLY A 67 -8.72 -14.74 14.40
N ILE A 68 -8.17 -14.16 13.35
CA ILE A 68 -8.92 -13.50 12.27
C ILE A 68 -8.81 -14.35 11.01
N THR A 69 -9.93 -14.56 10.33
CA THR A 69 -9.99 -15.29 9.06
C THR A 69 -10.79 -14.50 8.04
N PHE A 70 -10.21 -14.29 6.87
CA PHE A 70 -10.92 -13.79 5.69
C PHE A 70 -11.20 -14.94 4.73
N SER A 71 -12.43 -15.00 4.26
CA SER A 71 -12.90 -16.01 3.31
C SER A 71 -13.46 -15.33 2.06
N TYR A 72 -13.33 -16.01 0.93
CA TYR A 72 -13.84 -15.52 -0.35
C TYR A 72 -14.35 -16.68 -1.20
N GLU A 73 -15.29 -16.40 -2.10
CA GLU A 73 -15.78 -17.40 -3.05
C GLU A 73 -14.69 -17.79 -4.07
N GLU A 74 -14.24 -19.05 -4.01
CA GLU A 74 -13.10 -19.54 -4.79
C GLU A 74 -13.38 -19.64 -6.29
N GLU A 75 -14.64 -19.82 -6.69
CA GLU A 75 -15.03 -19.91 -8.10
C GLU A 75 -15.10 -18.53 -8.80
N ASN A 76 -15.00 -17.44 -8.05
CA ASN A 76 -15.02 -16.10 -8.64
C ASN A 76 -13.78 -15.83 -9.50
N PRO A 77 -13.86 -14.93 -10.50
CA PRO A 77 -12.67 -14.45 -11.20
C PRO A 77 -11.66 -13.83 -10.22
N VAL A 78 -10.37 -14.04 -10.46
CA VAL A 78 -9.27 -13.54 -9.59
C VAL A 78 -9.40 -12.05 -9.26
N VAL A 79 -9.77 -11.21 -10.23
CA VAL A 79 -9.94 -9.76 -10.01
C VAL A 79 -11.08 -9.42 -9.02
N LYS A 80 -12.09 -10.29 -8.93
CA LYS A 80 -13.19 -10.17 -7.96
C LYS A 80 -12.75 -10.70 -6.60
N GLN A 81 -12.03 -11.83 -6.56
CA GLN A 81 -11.42 -12.34 -5.32
C GLN A 81 -10.51 -11.27 -4.67
N ASN A 82 -9.66 -10.60 -5.46
CA ASN A 82 -8.81 -9.51 -4.99
C ASN A 82 -9.62 -8.37 -4.36
N PHE A 83 -10.74 -8.00 -4.99
CA PHE A 83 -11.61 -6.94 -4.49
C PHE A 83 -12.29 -7.33 -3.17
N THR A 84 -12.83 -8.55 -3.10
CA THR A 84 -13.42 -9.10 -1.87
C THR A 84 -12.40 -9.16 -0.74
N LEU A 85 -11.19 -9.66 -1.00
CA LEU A 85 -10.13 -9.72 0.03
C LEU A 85 -9.78 -8.33 0.60
N CYS A 86 -9.60 -7.33 -0.27
CA CYS A 86 -9.36 -5.96 0.16
C CYS A 86 -10.59 -5.32 0.84
N HIS A 87 -11.81 -5.76 0.50
CA HIS A 87 -13.05 -5.34 1.13
C HIS A 87 -13.14 -5.88 2.57
N GLU A 88 -12.83 -7.17 2.79
CA GLU A 88 -12.73 -7.76 4.13
C GLU A 88 -11.66 -7.07 4.97
N LEU A 89 -10.50 -6.76 4.38
CA LEU A 89 -9.48 -5.93 5.05
C LEU A 89 -10.02 -4.54 5.41
N GLY A 90 -10.84 -3.94 4.54
CA GLY A 90 -11.53 -2.68 4.81
C GLY A 90 -12.46 -2.75 6.01
N HIS A 91 -13.25 -3.82 6.15
CA HIS A 91 -14.05 -4.04 7.35
C HIS A 91 -13.21 -4.07 8.62
N TYR A 92 -12.08 -4.79 8.56
CA TYR A 92 -11.19 -4.93 9.71
C TYR A 92 -10.50 -3.61 10.08
N ILE A 93 -9.87 -2.92 9.13
CA ILE A 93 -9.11 -1.68 9.36
C ILE A 93 -10.02 -0.51 9.75
N LEU A 94 -11.24 -0.45 9.22
CA LEU A 94 -12.20 0.59 9.58
C LEU A 94 -12.94 0.29 10.90
N GLU A 95 -12.57 -0.78 11.60
CA GLU A 95 -13.17 -1.22 12.87
C GLU A 95 -14.70 -1.34 12.78
N HIS A 96 -15.20 -1.79 11.64
CA HIS A 96 -16.62 -2.06 11.49
C HIS A 96 -17.03 -3.11 12.54
N SER A 97 -18.15 -2.91 13.23
CA SER A 97 -18.54 -3.74 14.38
C SER A 97 -19.28 -5.02 13.94
N GLY A 98 -18.81 -6.19 14.40
CA GLY A 98 -19.40 -7.50 14.11
C GLY A 98 -18.39 -8.63 14.34
N GLN A 99 -18.84 -9.80 14.82
CA GLN A 99 -17.98 -11.01 14.93
C GLN A 99 -17.97 -11.84 13.63
N VAL A 100 -18.95 -11.57 12.75
CA VAL A 100 -19.17 -12.24 11.47
C VAL A 100 -19.62 -11.16 10.49
N PHE A 101 -18.85 -10.91 9.43
CA PHE A 101 -19.26 -10.09 8.30
C PHE A 101 -19.56 -11.03 7.15
N THR A 102 -20.76 -10.94 6.58
CA THR A 102 -21.10 -11.66 5.35
C THR A 102 -21.41 -10.61 4.29
N GLU A 103 -20.55 -10.48 3.29
CA GLU A 103 -20.89 -9.72 2.09
C GLU A 103 -21.98 -10.50 1.35
N MET A 104 -23.24 -10.07 1.52
CA MET A 104 -24.36 -10.62 0.77
C MET A 104 -24.61 -9.77 -0.46
N VAL A 105 -24.87 -10.42 -1.60
CA VAL A 105 -25.18 -9.75 -2.90
C VAL A 105 -26.29 -8.70 -2.78
N ASP A 106 -27.22 -8.86 -1.84
CA ASP A 106 -28.39 -7.99 -1.63
C ASP A 106 -28.17 -6.86 -0.58
N ASN A 107 -27.00 -6.77 0.08
CA ASN A 107 -26.71 -5.84 1.18
C ASN A 107 -25.72 -4.70 0.83
N SER A 108 -25.32 -4.57 -0.44
CA SER A 108 -24.30 -3.61 -0.89
C SER A 108 -24.56 -2.14 -0.54
N ASP A 109 -25.82 -1.77 -0.29
CA ASP A 109 -26.25 -0.40 -0.02
C ASP A 109 -26.12 0.01 1.45
N LEU A 110 -25.71 -0.90 2.34
CA LEU A 110 -25.44 -0.54 3.73
C LEU A 110 -24.22 0.41 3.80
N PRO A 111 -24.26 1.46 4.65
CA PRO A 111 -23.16 2.42 4.75
C PRO A 111 -21.80 1.76 5.01
N ILE A 112 -21.77 0.74 5.85
CA ILE A 112 -20.57 -0.01 6.24
C ILE A 112 -19.96 -0.75 5.02
N GLU A 113 -20.80 -1.39 4.19
CA GLU A 113 -20.37 -2.08 2.97
C GLU A 113 -19.84 -1.09 1.93
N SER A 114 -20.49 0.07 1.80
CA SER A 114 -20.02 1.16 0.93
C SER A 114 -18.66 1.71 1.39
N GLU A 115 -18.41 1.79 2.69
CA GLU A 115 -17.12 2.21 3.25
C GLU A 115 -16.02 1.17 2.99
N ALA A 116 -16.31 -0.12 3.19
CA ALA A 116 -15.38 -1.20 2.89
C ALA A 116 -15.07 -1.31 1.37
N ASN A 117 -16.08 -1.14 0.51
CA ASN A 117 -15.93 -1.06 -0.94
C ASN A 117 -15.02 0.09 -1.36
N LEU A 118 -15.21 1.27 -0.77
CA LEU A 118 -14.37 2.42 -1.05
C LEU A 118 -12.93 2.20 -0.55
N PHE A 119 -12.75 1.66 0.65
CA PHE A 119 -11.43 1.32 1.16
C PHE A 119 -10.71 0.35 0.22
N SER A 120 -11.38 -0.74 -0.18
CA SER A 120 -10.87 -1.73 -1.14
C SER A 120 -10.45 -1.07 -2.46
N ALA A 121 -11.28 -0.20 -3.01
CA ALA A 121 -11.00 0.51 -4.25
C ALA A 121 -9.77 1.44 -4.14
N VAL A 122 -9.58 2.12 -2.99
CA VAL A 122 -8.42 2.99 -2.75
C VAL A 122 -7.14 2.16 -2.54
N VAL A 123 -7.21 1.05 -1.82
CA VAL A 123 -6.07 0.13 -1.64
C VAL A 123 -5.64 -0.49 -2.97
N LEU A 124 -6.59 -0.98 -3.78
CA LEU A 124 -6.29 -1.58 -5.08
C LEU A 124 -5.75 -0.56 -6.08
N MET A 125 -6.27 0.67 -6.04
CA MET A 125 -6.00 1.71 -7.02
C MET A 125 -5.75 3.07 -6.32
N PRO A 126 -4.60 3.24 -5.63
CA PRO A 126 -4.30 4.50 -4.94
C PRO A 126 -4.20 5.67 -5.91
N ASP A 127 -4.56 6.87 -5.47
CA ASP A 127 -4.62 8.06 -6.33
C ASP A 127 -3.27 8.35 -6.99
N ILE A 128 -2.18 8.28 -6.22
CA ILE A 128 -0.81 8.46 -6.72
C ILE A 128 -0.42 7.42 -7.77
N VAL A 129 -0.93 6.19 -7.64
CA VAL A 129 -0.68 5.08 -8.57
C VAL A 129 -1.45 5.29 -9.86
N LEU A 130 -2.74 5.67 -9.77
CA LEU A 130 -3.55 6.02 -10.94
C LEU A 130 -2.96 7.22 -11.68
N LEU A 131 -2.56 8.27 -10.97
CA LEU A 131 -1.87 9.43 -11.55
C LEU A 131 -0.58 8.99 -12.27
N SER A 132 0.25 8.18 -11.62
CA SER A 132 1.53 7.72 -12.19
C SER A 132 1.34 6.86 -13.44
N LYS A 133 0.42 5.90 -13.42
CA LYS A 133 0.19 4.98 -14.54
C LYS A 133 -0.58 5.65 -15.69
N ILE A 134 -1.62 6.42 -15.38
CA ILE A 134 -2.50 7.03 -16.40
C ILE A 134 -1.92 8.33 -16.94
N TYR A 135 -1.57 9.28 -16.08
CA TYR A 135 -1.16 10.62 -16.51
C TYR A 135 0.30 10.65 -16.95
N TYR A 136 1.21 10.18 -16.10
CA TYR A 136 2.65 10.23 -16.38
C TYR A 136 3.10 9.16 -17.38
N ARG A 137 2.71 7.89 -17.17
CA ARG A 137 3.10 6.78 -18.07
C ARG A 137 2.18 6.62 -19.28
N ARG A 138 1.03 7.30 -19.31
CA ARG A 138 0.05 7.32 -20.43
C ARG A 138 -0.53 5.96 -20.77
N ASP A 139 -0.69 5.09 -19.77
CA ASP A 139 -1.24 3.76 -20.00
C ASP A 139 -2.70 3.80 -20.46
N ASN A 140 -3.07 2.89 -21.35
CA ASN A 140 -4.47 2.69 -21.73
C ASN A 140 -5.25 1.92 -20.64
N PHE A 141 -6.58 1.98 -20.71
CA PHE A 141 -7.47 1.40 -19.71
C PHE A 141 -7.19 -0.10 -19.46
N ARG A 142 -6.94 -0.87 -20.51
CA ARG A 142 -6.64 -2.31 -20.40
C ARG A 142 -5.35 -2.59 -19.66
N ARG A 143 -4.29 -1.82 -19.93
CA ARG A 143 -3.01 -1.96 -19.23
C ARG A 143 -3.17 -1.65 -17.75
N VAL A 144 -3.85 -0.57 -17.38
CA VAL A 144 -4.08 -0.23 -15.97
C VAL A 144 -4.86 -1.31 -15.23
N MET A 145 -5.93 -1.84 -15.84
CA MET A 145 -6.68 -2.98 -15.25
C MET A 145 -5.79 -4.20 -15.02
N THR A 146 -4.92 -4.50 -15.98
CA THR A 146 -4.07 -5.69 -15.93
C THR A 146 -2.97 -5.53 -14.89
N ASP A 147 -2.29 -4.36 -14.88
CA ASP A 147 -1.22 -4.05 -13.93
C ASP A 147 -1.72 -4.01 -12.47
N LEU A 148 -2.97 -3.61 -12.24
CA LEU A 148 -3.57 -3.53 -10.90
C LEU A 148 -4.42 -4.75 -10.54
N SER A 149 -4.56 -5.72 -11.45
CA SER A 149 -5.38 -6.94 -11.25
C SER A 149 -6.83 -6.64 -10.84
N VAL A 150 -7.46 -5.65 -11.48
CA VAL A 150 -8.85 -5.19 -11.20
C VAL A 150 -9.78 -5.37 -12.39
N SER A 151 -11.09 -5.41 -12.12
CA SER A 151 -12.12 -5.45 -13.16
C SER A 151 -12.31 -4.10 -13.84
N ALA A 152 -12.91 -4.10 -15.04
CA ALA A 152 -13.29 -2.88 -15.75
C ALA A 152 -14.29 -2.03 -14.96
N GLU A 153 -15.16 -2.69 -14.22
CA GLU A 153 -16.16 -2.05 -13.39
C GLU A 153 -15.51 -1.33 -12.21
N ALA A 154 -14.64 -2.01 -11.46
CA ALA A 154 -13.91 -1.43 -10.33
C ALA A 154 -13.09 -0.20 -10.76
N LEU A 155 -12.33 -0.29 -11.86
CA LEU A 155 -11.57 0.85 -12.37
C LEU A 155 -12.48 2.00 -12.84
N THR A 156 -13.65 1.69 -13.42
CA THR A 156 -14.62 2.72 -13.85
C THR A 156 -15.16 3.49 -12.64
N TYR A 157 -15.64 2.78 -11.61
CA TYR A 157 -16.15 3.40 -10.38
C TYR A 157 -15.07 4.18 -9.64
N ARG A 158 -13.88 3.61 -9.53
CA ARG A 158 -12.75 4.27 -8.88
C ARG A 158 -12.38 5.61 -9.54
N LEU A 159 -12.36 5.67 -10.87
CA LEU A 159 -12.09 6.91 -11.59
C LEU A 159 -13.24 7.92 -11.43
N LEU A 160 -14.50 7.47 -11.46
CA LEU A 160 -15.65 8.35 -11.18
C LEU A 160 -15.50 9.02 -9.82
N ASP A 161 -15.23 8.21 -8.80
CA ASP A 161 -15.06 8.63 -7.42
C ASP A 161 -13.86 9.59 -7.25
N LEU A 162 -12.72 9.25 -7.84
CA LEU A 162 -11.52 10.10 -7.85
C LEU A 162 -11.83 11.51 -8.36
N PHE A 163 -12.38 11.62 -9.57
CA PHE A 163 -12.61 12.93 -10.18
C PHE A 163 -13.76 13.69 -9.53
N ARG A 164 -14.80 13.00 -9.05
CA ARG A 164 -15.89 13.65 -8.33
C ARG A 164 -15.44 14.25 -7.00
N TYR A 165 -14.45 13.63 -6.36
CA TYR A 165 -13.84 14.14 -5.13
C TYR A 165 -13.03 15.41 -5.37
N TYR A 166 -12.11 15.39 -6.33
CA TYR A 166 -11.19 16.51 -6.58
C TYR A 166 -11.81 17.66 -7.40
N LEU A 167 -12.78 17.37 -8.26
CA LEU A 167 -13.43 18.39 -9.09
C LEU A 167 -14.80 18.78 -8.52
N SER A 168 -15.84 18.06 -8.96
CA SER A 168 -17.22 18.21 -8.51
C SER A 168 -18.01 16.96 -8.88
N PRO A 169 -18.96 16.51 -8.05
CA PRO A 169 -19.81 15.35 -8.33
C PRO A 169 -20.52 15.39 -9.70
N ASP A 170 -20.87 16.60 -10.13
CA ASP A 170 -21.65 16.87 -11.35
C ASP A 170 -20.78 17.37 -12.50
N HIS A 171 -19.45 17.24 -12.41
CA HIS A 171 -18.56 17.74 -13.45
C HIS A 171 -18.84 17.01 -14.79
N PRO A 172 -19.28 17.75 -15.85
CA PRO A 172 -19.89 17.14 -17.03
C PRO A 172 -18.91 16.30 -17.87
N GLU A 173 -17.61 16.56 -17.72
CA GLU A 173 -16.59 15.84 -18.49
C GLU A 173 -16.17 14.49 -17.90
N ILE A 174 -16.50 14.18 -16.64
CA ILE A 174 -16.02 12.95 -15.97
C ILE A 174 -16.51 11.71 -16.70
N SER A 175 -17.83 11.55 -16.85
CA SER A 175 -18.39 10.34 -17.46
C SER A 175 -17.95 10.18 -18.93
N PRO A 176 -18.00 11.22 -19.79
CA PRO A 176 -17.47 11.13 -21.15
C PRO A 176 -15.97 10.80 -21.22
N ALA A 177 -15.15 11.33 -20.32
CA ALA A 177 -13.72 11.04 -20.30
C ALA A 177 -13.43 9.57 -19.99
N ILE A 178 -14.14 8.99 -19.01
CA ILE A 178 -13.98 7.58 -18.64
C ILE A 178 -14.48 6.66 -19.76
N VAL A 179 -15.61 6.98 -20.41
CA VAL A 179 -16.11 6.23 -21.58
C VAL A 179 -15.09 6.26 -22.71
N ASN A 180 -14.52 7.43 -23.02
CA ASN A 180 -13.47 7.57 -24.02
C ASN A 180 -12.22 6.76 -23.66
N TYR A 181 -11.80 6.79 -22.40
CA TYR A 181 -10.65 6.06 -21.92
C TYR A 181 -10.82 4.53 -22.07
N LYS A 182 -12.01 3.99 -21.75
CA LYS A 182 -12.38 2.57 -22.01
C LYS A 182 -12.29 2.20 -23.49
N ASN A 183 -12.55 3.14 -24.38
CA ASN A 183 -12.42 2.99 -25.83
C ASN A 183 -11.00 3.33 -26.36
N ASN A 184 -9.98 3.30 -25.49
CA ASN A 184 -8.57 3.61 -25.80
C ASN A 184 -8.33 5.05 -26.29
N GLN A 185 -9.18 6.01 -25.93
CA GLN A 185 -8.99 7.42 -26.22
C GLN A 185 -8.57 8.18 -24.95
N ASN A 186 -7.26 8.34 -24.75
CA ASN A 186 -6.71 8.85 -23.49
C ASN A 186 -6.80 10.38 -23.33
N HIS A 187 -7.03 11.16 -24.39
CA HIS A 187 -6.92 12.63 -24.32
C HIS A 187 -7.75 13.26 -23.20
N LYS A 188 -9.03 12.86 -23.04
CA LYS A 188 -9.90 13.44 -22.02
C LYS A 188 -9.52 13.04 -20.60
N ILE A 189 -9.13 11.79 -20.38
CA ILE A 189 -8.73 11.34 -19.04
C ILE A 189 -7.46 12.05 -18.60
N LEU A 190 -6.53 12.29 -19.54
CA LEU A 190 -5.32 13.07 -19.29
C LEU A 190 -5.65 14.52 -18.93
N SER A 191 -6.61 15.15 -19.62
CA SER A 191 -7.07 16.50 -19.28
C SER A 191 -7.70 16.59 -17.89
N LEU A 192 -8.42 15.56 -17.42
CA LEU A 192 -8.94 15.55 -16.06
C LEU A 192 -7.81 15.43 -15.02
N PHE A 193 -6.81 14.57 -15.28
CA PHE A 193 -5.65 14.46 -14.39
C PHE A 193 -4.81 15.73 -14.37
N GLU A 194 -4.70 16.46 -15.48
CA GLU A 194 -4.05 17.77 -15.55
C GLU A 194 -4.62 18.77 -14.52
N TRP A 195 -5.91 18.68 -14.19
CA TRP A 195 -6.53 19.59 -13.24
C TRP A 195 -6.31 19.21 -11.78
N ILE A 196 -5.96 17.95 -11.49
CA ILE A 196 -5.94 17.41 -10.11
C ILE A 196 -4.56 16.86 -9.69
N HIS A 197 -3.58 16.81 -10.59
CA HIS A 197 -2.30 16.13 -10.30
C HIS A 197 -1.54 16.78 -9.14
N ASP A 198 -1.51 18.11 -9.05
CA ASP A 198 -0.81 18.82 -7.98
C ASP A 198 -1.35 18.44 -6.60
N GLU A 199 -2.67 18.31 -6.46
CA GLU A 199 -3.30 17.98 -5.17
C GLU A 199 -2.97 16.54 -4.75
N ILE A 200 -3.06 15.57 -5.67
CA ILE A 200 -2.67 14.17 -5.43
C ILE A 200 -1.19 14.08 -5.05
N GLU A 201 -0.32 14.81 -5.75
CA GLU A 201 1.11 14.82 -5.45
C GLU A 201 1.44 15.43 -4.11
N ASN A 202 0.79 16.53 -3.76
CA ASN A 202 1.00 17.20 -2.49
C ASN A 202 0.53 16.30 -1.34
N ASP A 203 -0.62 15.63 -1.48
CA ASP A 203 -1.10 14.61 -0.53
C ASP A 203 -0.06 13.51 -0.32
N TYR A 204 0.50 12.96 -1.41
CA TYR A 204 1.52 11.91 -1.31
C TYR A 204 2.84 12.42 -0.71
N LYS A 205 3.32 13.60 -1.14
CA LYS A 205 4.58 14.21 -0.65
C LYS A 205 4.49 14.58 0.84
N ALA A 206 3.33 15.00 1.32
CA ALA A 206 3.11 15.40 2.72
C ALA A 206 3.28 14.24 3.72
N VAL A 207 3.11 12.99 3.28
CA VAL A 207 3.33 11.81 4.13
C VAL A 207 4.80 11.70 4.50
N LYS A 208 5.11 11.72 5.79
CA LYS A 208 6.49 11.57 6.27
C LYS A 208 6.92 10.10 6.22
N GLU A 209 8.15 9.90 5.80
CA GLU A 209 8.85 8.62 5.88
C GLU A 209 9.22 8.32 7.33
N ASP A 210 9.08 7.05 7.73
CA ASP A 210 9.62 6.55 8.98
C ASP A 210 10.96 5.86 8.70
N VAL A 211 12.04 6.59 8.95
CA VAL A 211 13.42 6.13 8.69
C VAL A 211 13.74 4.83 9.44
N LEU A 212 13.20 4.66 10.65
CA LEU A 212 13.46 3.47 11.45
C LEU A 212 12.79 2.25 10.81
N THR A 213 11.55 2.38 10.34
CA THR A 213 10.86 1.34 9.57
C THR A 213 11.56 1.07 8.23
N ILE A 214 12.00 2.11 7.51
CA ILE A 214 12.76 1.93 6.25
C ILE A 214 14.03 1.12 6.47
N ILE A 215 14.79 1.42 7.52
CA ILE A 215 16.02 0.68 7.83
C ILE A 215 15.72 -0.78 8.17
N ARG A 216 14.64 -1.06 8.91
CA ARG A 216 14.23 -2.43 9.22
C ARG A 216 13.91 -3.21 7.95
N ASN A 217 13.10 -2.64 7.06
CA ASN A 217 12.75 -3.26 5.79
C ASN A 217 14.00 -3.50 4.92
N GLU A 218 14.89 -2.52 4.82
CA GLU A 218 16.14 -2.67 4.06
C GLU A 218 17.08 -3.73 4.65
N LEU A 219 17.05 -3.93 5.96
CA LEU A 219 17.79 -4.99 6.63
C LEU A 219 17.20 -6.37 6.33
N GLU A 220 15.90 -6.50 6.07
CA GLU A 220 15.30 -7.77 5.66
C GLU A 220 15.80 -8.21 4.29
N ASP A 221 16.00 -7.27 3.36
CA ASP A 221 16.45 -7.52 1.99
C ASP A 221 17.98 -7.65 1.86
N ASN A 222 18.74 -6.80 2.58
CA ASN A 222 20.19 -6.63 2.37
C ASN A 222 21.07 -7.09 3.54
N ASP A 223 20.48 -7.50 4.67
CA ASP A 223 21.12 -7.94 5.93
C ASP A 223 22.05 -6.90 6.61
N PHE A 224 22.39 -5.80 5.93
CA PHE A 224 23.38 -4.80 6.35
C PHE A 224 23.13 -3.44 5.66
N VAL A 225 23.07 -2.37 6.44
CA VAL A 225 22.91 -0.99 5.95
C VAL A 225 23.90 -0.02 6.62
N THR A 226 24.11 1.16 6.04
CA THR A 226 25.09 2.12 6.56
C THR A 226 24.61 3.56 6.58
N SER A 227 25.34 4.42 7.29
CA SER A 227 25.07 5.85 7.38
C SER A 227 25.36 6.65 6.11
N ARG A 228 25.76 5.98 5.02
CA ARG A 228 25.80 6.58 3.68
C ARG A 228 24.40 6.76 3.12
N ASP A 229 23.54 5.77 3.37
CA ASP A 229 22.14 5.78 2.94
C ASP A 229 21.23 6.31 4.06
N PHE A 230 21.64 6.11 5.32
CA PHE A 230 20.86 6.46 6.52
C PHE A 230 21.69 7.23 7.56
N PRO A 231 21.95 8.53 7.35
CA PRO A 231 22.77 9.36 8.24
C PRO A 231 22.40 9.25 9.73
N GLU A 232 21.14 8.96 10.03
CA GLU A 232 20.58 8.71 11.37
C GLU A 232 21.34 7.62 12.14
N LEU A 233 21.96 6.65 11.47
CA LEU A 233 22.80 5.62 12.10
C LEU A 233 24.04 6.19 12.81
N LEU A 234 24.42 7.44 12.56
CA LEU A 234 25.48 8.13 13.32
C LEU A 234 24.99 8.60 14.69
N ASP A 235 23.69 8.78 14.88
CA ASP A 235 23.10 9.19 16.16
C ASP A 235 22.97 8.00 17.13
N ASP A 236 23.36 8.22 18.39
CA ASP A 236 23.35 7.19 19.41
C ASP A 236 21.95 6.84 19.92
N SER A 237 21.07 7.83 20.02
CA SER A 237 19.69 7.59 20.45
C SER A 237 18.91 6.81 19.40
N PHE A 238 19.10 7.13 18.13
CA PHE A 238 18.50 6.42 17.00
C PHE A 238 18.96 4.97 16.94
N ARG A 239 20.27 4.68 17.07
CA ARG A 239 20.75 3.29 17.11
C ARG A 239 20.16 2.51 18.27
N LYS A 240 20.02 3.12 19.45
CA LYS A 240 19.40 2.47 20.61
C LYS A 240 17.94 2.13 20.34
N GLU A 241 17.20 3.00 19.68
CA GLU A 241 15.82 2.74 19.27
C GLU A 241 15.74 1.62 18.24
N LEU A 242 16.62 1.63 17.23
CA LEU A 242 16.70 0.58 16.22
C LEU A 242 17.00 -0.80 16.86
N MET A 243 17.94 -0.85 17.80
CA MET A 243 18.33 -2.05 18.55
C MET A 243 17.33 -2.46 19.65
N ALA A 244 16.19 -1.78 19.78
CA ALA A 244 15.09 -2.30 20.59
C ALA A 244 14.52 -3.61 20.00
N ASP A 245 14.76 -3.86 18.72
CA ASP A 245 14.65 -5.18 18.11
C ASP A 245 15.93 -5.99 18.37
N ASP A 246 15.81 -7.05 19.16
CA ASP A 246 16.93 -7.90 19.54
C ASP A 246 17.60 -8.61 18.35
N SER A 247 16.91 -8.73 17.20
CA SER A 247 17.46 -9.32 15.97
C SER A 247 18.45 -8.38 15.25
N ILE A 248 18.44 -7.08 15.58
CA ILE A 248 19.25 -6.06 14.91
C ILE A 248 20.44 -5.65 15.79
N GLY A 249 21.63 -5.60 15.18
CA GLY A 249 22.80 -4.95 15.75
C GLY A 249 23.06 -3.61 15.06
N ALA A 250 23.56 -2.62 15.79
CA ALA A 250 24.00 -1.36 15.21
C ALA A 250 25.23 -0.82 15.94
N TRP A 251 26.17 -0.23 15.21
CA TRP A 251 27.37 0.37 15.78
C TRP A 251 27.94 1.47 14.89
N VAL A 252 28.97 2.17 15.39
CA VAL A 252 29.76 3.14 14.61
C VAL A 252 31.21 2.73 14.64
N VAL A 253 31.83 2.63 13.47
CA VAL A 253 33.29 2.58 13.36
C VAL A 253 33.82 3.96 13.03
N PHE A 254 34.93 4.32 13.66
CA PHE A 254 35.68 5.52 13.35
C PHE A 254 37.09 5.11 12.94
N ASP A 255 37.46 5.40 11.71
CA ASP A 255 38.80 5.14 11.21
C ASP A 255 39.23 6.22 10.21
N PHE A 256 40.52 6.54 10.21
CA PHE A 256 41.14 7.56 9.35
C PHE A 256 40.39 8.91 9.23
N GLY A 257 39.77 9.39 10.31
CA GLY A 257 39.05 10.65 10.35
C GLY A 257 37.60 10.59 9.84
N GLN A 258 37.07 9.41 9.52
CA GLN A 258 35.71 9.20 9.04
C GLN A 258 34.94 8.31 10.01
N ALA A 259 33.68 8.67 10.26
CA ALA A 259 32.72 7.85 11.01
C ALA A 259 31.75 7.17 10.03
N LEU A 260 31.51 5.88 10.23
CA LEU A 260 30.48 5.12 9.52
C LEU A 260 29.60 4.41 10.54
N GLY A 261 28.34 4.86 10.64
CA GLY A 261 27.29 4.12 11.33
C GLY A 261 26.83 2.95 10.46
N TYR A 262 26.54 1.81 11.06
CA TYR A 262 26.02 0.65 10.34
C TYR A 262 25.09 -0.16 11.23
N ALA A 263 24.13 -0.83 10.60
CA ALA A 263 23.25 -1.79 11.23
C ALA A 263 23.25 -3.10 10.44
N TRP A 264 22.98 -4.21 11.12
CA TRP A 264 22.99 -5.54 10.53
C TRP A 264 22.02 -6.48 11.23
N ARG A 265 21.62 -7.53 10.51
CA ARG A 265 20.87 -8.66 11.06
C ARG A 265 21.78 -9.65 11.78
N LYS A 266 21.54 -9.85 13.08
CA LYS A 266 22.39 -10.73 13.93
C LYS A 266 22.30 -12.21 13.56
N ASP A 267 21.18 -12.64 12.95
CA ASP A 267 21.02 -14.01 12.46
C ASP A 267 21.76 -14.27 11.13
N LYS A 268 22.22 -13.20 10.46
CA LYS A 268 22.90 -13.25 9.16
C LYS A 268 24.38 -12.95 9.26
N LEU A 269 24.76 -11.99 10.11
CA LEU A 269 26.13 -11.53 10.29
C LEU A 269 26.47 -11.49 11.78
N THR A 270 27.64 -12.03 12.12
CA THR A 270 28.25 -11.80 13.43
C THR A 270 28.71 -10.34 13.55
N GLU A 271 28.80 -9.82 14.77
CA GLU A 271 29.33 -8.48 15.03
C GLU A 271 30.71 -8.25 14.39
N GLN A 272 31.58 -9.27 14.45
CA GLN A 272 32.92 -9.19 13.85
C GLN A 272 32.87 -9.08 12.32
N GLN A 273 31.97 -9.81 11.66
CA GLN A 273 31.78 -9.72 10.21
C GLN A 273 31.20 -8.36 9.80
N ALA A 274 30.18 -7.87 10.52
CA ALA A 274 29.57 -6.57 10.28
C ALA A 274 30.60 -5.45 10.43
N LYS A 275 31.41 -5.47 11.50
CA LYS A 275 32.50 -4.52 11.73
C LYS A 275 33.57 -4.59 10.63
N SER A 276 33.97 -5.80 10.21
CA SER A 276 34.95 -5.98 9.13
C SER A 276 34.45 -5.40 7.80
N ARG A 277 33.16 -5.58 7.49
CA ARG A 277 32.51 -5.01 6.31
C ARG A 277 32.50 -3.49 6.36
N ALA A 278 32.10 -2.90 7.49
CA ALA A 278 32.12 -1.45 7.69
C ALA A 278 33.52 -0.84 7.53
N ASN A 279 34.54 -1.46 8.13
CA ASN A 279 35.94 -1.00 8.01
C ASN A 279 36.44 -1.05 6.55
N THR A 280 36.08 -2.10 5.82
CA THR A 280 36.46 -2.24 4.40
C THR A 280 35.80 -1.15 3.56
N MET A 281 34.54 -0.79 3.85
CA MET A 281 33.85 0.29 3.16
C MET A 281 34.53 1.65 3.37
N ILE A 282 34.98 1.97 4.60
CA ILE A 282 35.76 3.20 4.88
C ILE A 282 37.08 3.19 4.08
N LEU A 283 37.79 2.06 4.04
CA LEU A 283 39.08 1.95 3.36
C LEU A 283 38.99 2.17 1.84
N LEU A 284 37.90 1.71 1.21
CA LEU A 284 37.71 1.80 -0.23
C LEU A 284 37.37 3.21 -0.72
N GLU A 285 36.84 4.11 0.12
CA GLU A 285 36.56 5.50 -0.25
C GLU A 285 37.82 6.37 -0.40
N LYS A 286 38.99 5.87 0.01
CA LYS A 286 40.26 6.59 -0.10
C LYS A 286 41.06 6.28 -1.36
N ARG A 287 40.60 5.34 -2.20
CA ARG A 287 41.24 4.99 -3.47
C ARG A 287 40.60 5.72 -4.63
#